data_AF-A0A946QWD4-F1
#
_entry.id   AF-A0A946QWD4-F1
#
_cell.length_a   1.000
_cell.length_b   1.000
_cell.length_c   1.000
_cell.angle_alpha   90.00
_cell.angle_beta   90.00
_cell.angle_gamma   90.00
#
_symmetry.space_group_name_H-M   'P 1'
#
loop_
_entity.id
_entity.type
_entity.pdbx_description
1 polymer ?
#
loop_
_entity_poly.entity_id
_entity_poly.type
_entity_poly.pdbx_seq_one_letter_code
_entity_poly.pdbx_strand_id
1 'polypeptide(L)'
;WGALGLALAAYLAITTLIAIKTRTKGFKSWKILKPKTVGFAVAHLGVAVFAAGVVFMSVWSEDNIGRIKVGEKLNVANYSFTLSSINTGQRKNYEYLNAAIDVTKKGSPIKTLSTEQRFYPARNIVTTEAGFNFTMGPTIFTAISEGNSQDGWVLRANYHPFVTWIWLGALFMSLAGFISLFDKSYYRS
;
A
#
# COMPACT_ATOMS: atom_id res chain seq x y z
N TRP A 1 -0.64 4.30 21.11
CA TRP A 1 -0.92 5.48 20.28
C TRP A 1 -1.78 5.14 19.05
N GLY A 2 -1.63 3.95 18.45
CA GLY A 2 -2.49 3.52 17.33
C GLY A 2 -3.99 3.60 17.60
N ALA A 3 -4.47 3.12 18.74
CA ALA A 3 -5.89 3.21 19.10
C ALA A 3 -6.41 4.66 19.16
N LEU A 4 -5.59 5.59 19.68
CA LEU A 4 -5.92 7.01 19.71
C LEU A 4 -5.99 7.61 18.30
N GLY A 5 -5.02 7.29 17.43
CA GLY A 5 -5.03 7.73 16.04
C GLY A 5 -6.25 7.22 15.27
N LEU A 6 -6.61 5.95 15.45
CA LEU A 6 -7.81 5.37 14.85
C LEU A 6 -9.09 5.99 15.42
N ALA A 7 -9.14 6.28 16.72
CA ALA A 7 -10.28 6.96 17.33
C ALA A 7 -10.49 8.37 16.76
N LEU A 8 -9.42 9.13 16.53
CA LEU A 8 -9.48 10.45 15.89
C LEU A 8 -9.94 10.36 14.42
N ALA A 9 -9.42 9.39 13.67
CA ALA A 9 -9.87 9.14 12.29
C ALA A 9 -11.36 8.77 12.25
N ALA A 10 -11.82 7.89 13.15
CA ALA A 10 -13.22 7.52 13.28
C ALA A 10 -14.09 8.71 13.71
N TYR A 11 -13.63 9.52 14.66
CA TYR A 11 -14.32 10.73 15.11
C TYR A 11 -14.54 11.71 13.95
N LEU A 12 -13.51 11.96 13.13
CA LEU A 12 -13.61 12.79 11.94
C LEU A 12 -14.63 12.22 10.94
N ALA A 13 -14.59 10.91 10.66
CA ALA A 13 -15.56 10.26 9.78
C ALA A 13 -17.00 10.39 10.30
N ILE A 14 -17.23 10.10 11.59
CA ILE A 14 -18.55 10.13 12.22
C ILE A 14 -19.10 11.56 12.23
N THR A 15 -18.31 12.54 12.66
CA THR A 15 -18.75 13.95 12.67
C THR A 15 -19.05 14.47 11.26
N THR A 16 -18.30 14.04 10.25
CA THR A 16 -18.59 14.34 8.84
C THR A 16 -19.94 13.76 8.42
N LEU A 17 -20.24 12.50 8.75
CA LEU A 17 -21.52 11.87 8.44
C LEU A 17 -22.69 12.56 9.16
N ILE A 18 -22.51 12.97 10.42
CA ILE A 18 -23.50 13.75 11.18
C ILE A 18 -23.74 15.11 10.51
N ALA A 19 -22.69 15.80 10.07
CA ALA A 19 -22.79 17.08 9.36
C ALA A 19 -23.55 16.94 8.02
N ILE A 20 -23.36 15.84 7.29
CA ILE A 20 -24.14 15.56 6.07
C ILE A 20 -25.61 15.28 6.42
N LYS A 21 -25.87 14.45 7.43
CA LYS A 21 -27.23 14.08 7.86
C LYS A 21 -28.03 15.31 8.28
N THR A 22 -27.43 16.21 9.05
CA THR A 22 -28.05 17.47 9.50
C THR A 22 -28.32 18.43 8.32
N ARG A 23 -27.37 18.58 7.40
CA ARG A 23 -27.53 19.42 6.19
C ARG A 23 -28.57 18.88 5.20
N THR A 24 -28.86 17.57 5.21
CA THR A 24 -29.81 16.90 4.30
C THR A 24 -31.17 16.61 4.91
N LYS A 25 -31.43 17.00 6.17
CA LYS A 25 -32.63 16.62 6.93
C LYS A 25 -32.94 15.11 6.85
N GLY A 26 -31.92 14.26 7.00
CA GLY A 26 -32.08 12.80 7.13
C GLY A 26 -31.96 11.99 5.83
N PHE A 27 -31.01 12.31 4.94
CA PHE A 27 -30.68 11.51 3.73
C PHE A 27 -31.82 11.28 2.72
N LYS A 28 -33.02 11.85 2.91
CA LYS A 28 -34.21 11.62 2.06
C LYS A 28 -34.05 12.05 0.59
N SER A 29 -33.03 12.84 0.25
CA SER A 29 -32.73 13.16 -1.15
C SER A 29 -31.25 13.44 -1.39
N TRP A 30 -30.51 12.43 -1.84
CA TRP A 30 -29.14 12.60 -2.35
C TRP A 30 -29.08 13.52 -3.58
N LYS A 31 -30.22 13.69 -4.29
CA LYS A 31 -30.36 14.57 -5.46
C LYS A 31 -30.32 16.07 -5.12
N ILE A 32 -30.38 16.46 -3.85
CA ILE A 32 -30.38 17.87 -3.39
C ILE A 32 -28.99 18.29 -2.83
N LEU A 33 -28.00 17.40 -2.84
CA LEU A 33 -26.66 17.71 -2.33
C LEU A 33 -25.97 18.74 -3.22
N LYS A 34 -25.84 19.98 -2.71
CA LYS A 34 -25.04 21.03 -3.35
C LYS A 34 -23.59 20.53 -3.53
N PRO A 35 -22.91 20.82 -4.66
CA PRO A 35 -21.55 20.38 -4.91
C PRO A 35 -20.60 20.67 -3.75
N LYS A 36 -20.67 21.86 -3.13
CA LYS A 36 -19.93 22.18 -1.89
C LYS A 36 -20.09 21.19 -0.74
N THR A 37 -21.28 20.62 -0.53
CA THR A 37 -21.53 19.66 0.55
C THR A 37 -20.91 18.31 0.22
N VAL A 38 -20.95 17.93 -1.07
CA VAL A 38 -20.27 16.72 -1.57
C VAL A 38 -18.76 16.88 -1.46
N GLY A 39 -18.20 18.01 -1.91
CA GLY A 39 -16.77 18.32 -1.80
C GLY A 39 -16.29 18.29 -0.34
N PHE A 40 -17.01 18.94 0.57
CA PHE A 40 -16.74 18.87 2.01
C PHE A 40 -16.71 17.43 2.53
N ALA A 41 -17.75 16.64 2.21
CA ALA A 41 -17.88 15.26 2.66
C ALA A 41 -16.76 14.37 2.14
N VAL A 42 -16.50 14.43 0.83
CA VAL A 42 -15.47 13.63 0.17
C VAL A 42 -14.07 14.00 0.71
N ALA A 43 -13.80 15.29 0.94
CA ALA A 43 -12.53 15.72 1.51
C ALA A 43 -12.32 15.16 2.93
N HIS A 44 -13.28 15.33 3.83
CA HIS A 44 -13.11 14.95 5.24
C HIS A 44 -13.13 13.43 5.43
N LEU A 45 -13.96 12.71 4.66
CA LEU A 45 -13.88 11.25 4.61
C LEU A 45 -12.55 10.77 4.02
N GLY A 46 -12.03 11.48 3.01
CA GLY A 46 -10.68 11.23 2.47
C GLY A 46 -9.59 11.37 3.53
N VAL A 47 -9.60 12.45 4.31
CA VAL A 47 -8.67 12.66 5.44
C VAL A 47 -8.81 11.55 6.49
N ALA A 48 -10.04 11.15 6.84
CA ALA A 48 -10.27 10.08 7.81
C ALA A 48 -9.71 8.73 7.33
N VAL A 49 -9.97 8.35 6.07
CA VAL A 49 -9.44 7.12 5.46
C VAL A 49 -7.92 7.16 5.36
N PHE A 50 -7.35 8.30 4.94
CA PHE A 50 -5.91 8.51 4.87
C PHE A 50 -5.26 8.35 6.25
N ALA A 51 -5.78 9.04 7.27
CA ALA A 51 -5.26 8.98 8.63
C ALA A 51 -5.32 7.57 9.21
N ALA A 52 -6.43 6.85 9.00
CA ALA A 52 -6.54 5.45 9.39
C ALA A 52 -5.47 4.58 8.70
N GLY A 53 -5.28 4.75 7.38
CA GLY A 53 -4.24 4.04 6.62
C GLY A 53 -2.82 4.31 7.15
N VAL A 54 -2.50 5.58 7.45
CA VAL A 54 -1.21 5.96 8.05
C VAL A 54 -1.02 5.30 9.42
N VAL A 55 -2.03 5.37 10.29
CA VAL A 55 -1.95 4.74 11.63
C VAL A 55 -1.78 3.23 11.52
N PHE A 56 -2.49 2.58 10.60
CA PHE A 56 -2.31 1.14 10.35
C PHE A 56 -0.88 0.82 9.93
N MET A 57 -0.39 1.53 8.92
CA MET A 57 0.98 1.38 8.42
C MET A 57 2.00 1.61 9.52
N SER A 58 1.88 2.65 10.33
CA SER A 58 2.91 2.99 11.30
C SER A 58 2.93 2.13 12.56
N VAL A 59 1.84 1.43 12.89
CA VAL A 59 1.74 0.62 14.11
C VAL A 59 1.85 -0.88 13.83
N TRP A 60 1.37 -1.33 12.65
CA TRP A 60 1.26 -2.75 12.32
C TRP A 60 2.02 -3.14 11.05
N SER A 61 2.81 -2.26 10.44
CA SER A 61 3.78 -2.72 9.44
C SER A 61 4.82 -3.61 10.09
N GLU A 62 5.17 -4.69 9.41
CA GLU A 62 6.26 -5.57 9.81
C GLU A 62 7.21 -5.76 8.64
N ASP A 63 8.50 -5.68 8.92
CA ASP A 63 9.57 -5.97 7.97
C ASP A 63 10.50 -7.03 8.55
N ASN A 64 11.05 -7.87 7.67
CA ASN A 64 12.10 -8.80 8.03
C ASN A 64 13.10 -8.90 6.88
N ILE A 65 14.37 -8.95 7.24
CA ILE A 65 15.47 -9.09 6.30
C ILE A 65 16.29 -10.26 6.78
N GLY A 66 16.40 -11.28 5.94
CA GLY A 66 17.15 -12.48 6.24
C GLY A 66 17.99 -12.92 5.06
N ARG A 67 19.13 -13.54 5.35
CA ARG A 67 19.89 -14.27 4.35
C ARG A 67 19.36 -15.70 4.30
N ILE A 68 18.83 -16.12 3.15
CA ILE A 68 18.17 -17.43 2.97
C ILE A 68 18.68 -18.12 1.72
N LYS A 69 18.68 -19.46 1.75
CA LYS A 69 18.98 -20.32 0.60
C LYS A 69 17.72 -20.71 -0.15
N VAL A 70 17.89 -21.21 -1.37
CA VAL A 70 16.78 -21.80 -2.14
C VAL A 70 16.17 -22.95 -1.33
N GLY A 71 14.84 -22.93 -1.17
CA GLY A 71 14.06 -23.84 -0.33
C GLY A 71 13.82 -23.33 1.10
N GLU A 72 14.56 -22.33 1.57
CA GLU A 72 14.35 -21.73 2.89
C GLU A 72 13.29 -20.64 2.85
N LYS A 73 12.75 -20.32 4.04
CA LYS A 73 11.66 -19.36 4.20
C LYS A 73 12.01 -18.26 5.18
N LEU A 74 11.49 -17.07 4.90
CA LEU A 74 11.50 -15.91 5.78
C LEU A 74 10.06 -15.58 6.19
N ASN A 75 9.79 -15.43 7.48
CA ASN A 75 8.45 -15.14 7.98
C ASN A 75 8.30 -13.66 8.33
N VAL A 76 7.15 -13.09 8.00
CA VAL A 76 6.75 -11.71 8.35
C VAL A 76 5.26 -11.72 8.69
N ALA A 77 4.88 -11.23 9.86
CA ALA A 77 3.51 -11.31 10.37
C ALA A 77 2.95 -12.76 10.25
N ASN A 78 1.86 -12.92 9.50
CA ASN A 78 1.21 -14.21 9.24
C ASN A 78 1.59 -14.83 7.89
N TYR A 79 2.63 -14.32 7.23
CA TYR A 79 3.08 -14.72 5.90
C TYR A 79 4.45 -15.39 5.95
N SER A 80 4.62 -16.41 5.12
CA SER A 80 5.90 -17.07 4.89
C SER A 80 6.30 -16.88 3.43
N PHE A 81 7.51 -16.37 3.23
CA PHE A 81 8.12 -16.12 1.93
C PHE A 81 9.20 -17.16 1.70
N THR A 82 8.96 -18.12 0.82
CA THR A 82 9.91 -19.19 0.49
C THR A 82 10.67 -18.82 -0.77
N LEU A 83 12.00 -18.89 -0.75
CA LEU A 83 12.82 -18.69 -1.94
C LEU A 83 12.79 -19.96 -2.80
N SER A 84 12.02 -19.95 -3.87
CA SER A 84 11.75 -21.14 -4.68
C SER A 84 12.81 -21.39 -5.74
N SER A 85 13.30 -20.33 -6.39
CA SER A 85 14.36 -20.44 -7.37
C SER A 85 15.09 -19.12 -7.55
N ILE A 86 16.33 -19.22 -8.05
CA ILE A 86 17.13 -18.08 -8.50
C ILE A 86 17.63 -18.38 -9.90
N ASN A 87 17.53 -17.37 -10.76
CA ASN A 87 18.05 -17.41 -12.12
C ASN A 87 18.90 -16.15 -12.34
N THR A 88 20.18 -16.35 -12.64
CA THR A 88 21.09 -15.27 -12.99
C THR A 88 21.38 -15.30 -14.49
N GLY A 89 21.67 -14.15 -15.06
CA GLY A 89 22.03 -14.08 -16.46
C GLY A 89 22.41 -12.67 -16.90
N GLN A 90 22.68 -12.55 -18.19
CA GLN A 90 23.04 -11.28 -18.80
C GLN A 90 22.09 -10.96 -19.95
N ARG A 91 21.62 -9.71 -19.97
CA ARG A 91 20.94 -9.11 -21.12
C ARG A 91 21.82 -8.03 -21.72
N LYS A 92 21.44 -7.55 -22.92
CA LYS A 92 22.23 -6.59 -23.71
C LYS A 92 22.75 -5.38 -22.93
N ASN A 93 22.00 -4.91 -21.93
CA ASN A 93 22.31 -3.68 -21.20
C ASN A 93 22.53 -3.87 -19.68
N TYR A 94 22.30 -5.07 -19.13
CA TYR A 94 22.38 -5.33 -17.70
C TYR A 94 22.52 -6.81 -17.38
N GLU A 95 23.17 -7.11 -16.26
CA GLU A 95 23.15 -8.42 -15.62
C GLU A 95 21.96 -8.48 -14.66
N TYR A 96 21.33 -9.64 -14.53
CA TYR A 96 20.16 -9.81 -13.68
C TYR A 96 20.30 -11.00 -12.74
N LEU A 97 19.68 -10.87 -11.57
CA LEU A 97 19.39 -11.92 -10.62
C LEU A 97 17.89 -11.89 -10.38
N ASN A 98 17.18 -12.85 -10.97
CA ASN A 98 15.76 -13.04 -10.80
C ASN A 98 15.52 -14.10 -9.72
N ALA A 99 14.58 -13.85 -8.81
CA ALA A 99 14.14 -14.81 -7.81
C ALA A 99 12.62 -15.00 -7.84
N ALA A 100 12.20 -16.25 -7.74
CA ALA A 100 10.80 -16.62 -7.52
C ALA A 100 10.58 -16.87 -6.04
N ILE A 101 9.61 -16.17 -5.45
CA ILE A 101 9.29 -16.21 -4.03
C ILE A 101 7.85 -16.69 -3.85
N ASP A 102 7.67 -17.91 -3.34
CA ASP A 102 6.35 -18.43 -3.02
C ASP A 102 5.86 -17.86 -1.69
N VAL A 103 4.69 -17.21 -1.72
CA VAL A 103 4.09 -16.63 -0.52
C VAL A 103 2.89 -17.44 -0.07
N THR A 104 2.93 -17.84 1.20
CA THR A 104 1.83 -18.52 1.88
C THR A 104 1.34 -17.71 3.08
N LYS A 105 0.07 -17.84 3.43
CA LYS A 105 -0.53 -17.27 4.64
C LYS A 105 -1.15 -18.39 5.45
N LYS A 106 -0.65 -18.62 6.67
CA LYS A 106 -1.11 -19.73 7.53
C LYS A 106 -1.16 -21.09 6.79
N GLY A 107 -0.15 -21.36 5.96
CA GLY A 107 -0.04 -22.60 5.18
C GLY A 107 -0.85 -22.63 3.87
N SER A 108 -1.74 -21.68 3.62
CA SER A 108 -2.46 -21.58 2.34
C SER A 108 -1.66 -20.76 1.32
N PRO A 109 -1.51 -21.22 0.06
CA PRO A 109 -0.82 -20.47 -0.98
C PRO A 109 -1.59 -19.18 -1.32
N ILE A 110 -0.86 -18.07 -1.44
CA ILE A 110 -1.41 -16.78 -1.85
C ILE A 110 -1.03 -16.50 -3.30
N LYS A 111 0.28 -16.40 -3.57
CA LYS A 111 0.84 -16.05 -4.89
C LYS A 111 2.35 -16.28 -4.90
N THR A 112 2.90 -16.58 -6.06
CA THR A 112 4.35 -16.49 -6.32
C THR A 112 4.71 -15.07 -6.78
N LEU A 113 5.65 -14.43 -6.10
CA LEU A 113 6.19 -13.12 -6.43
C LEU A 113 7.51 -13.29 -7.18
N SER A 114 7.68 -12.56 -8.28
CA SER A 114 8.99 -12.47 -8.95
C SER A 114 9.64 -11.14 -8.57
N THR A 115 10.92 -11.21 -8.21
CA THR A 115 11.76 -10.04 -7.94
C THR A 115 13.04 -10.15 -8.75
N GLU A 116 13.56 -9.02 -9.23
CA GLU A 116 14.75 -9.00 -10.09
C GLU A 116 15.70 -7.89 -9.65
N GLN A 117 16.92 -8.25 -9.28
CA GLN A 117 18.01 -7.30 -9.13
C GLN A 117 18.71 -7.16 -10.49
N ARG A 118 18.99 -5.93 -10.92
CA ARG A 118 19.67 -5.58 -12.16
C ARG A 118 20.94 -4.78 -11.87
N PHE A 119 22.05 -5.20 -12.46
CA PHE A 119 23.31 -4.46 -12.44
C PHE A 119 23.61 -3.90 -13.84
N TYR A 120 23.90 -2.61 -13.95
CA TYR A 120 24.23 -1.92 -15.19
C TYR A 120 25.71 -1.57 -15.24
N PRO A 121 26.57 -2.37 -15.90
CA PRO A 121 28.03 -2.19 -15.86
C PRO A 121 28.48 -0.82 -16.37
N ALA A 122 27.88 -0.33 -17.47
CA ALA A 122 28.25 0.95 -18.10
C ALA A 122 28.02 2.18 -17.20
N ARG A 123 27.12 2.07 -16.21
CA ARG A 123 26.79 3.15 -15.27
C ARG A 123 27.23 2.84 -13.84
N ASN A 124 27.70 1.61 -13.59
CA ASN A 124 28.00 1.08 -12.27
C ASN A 124 26.87 1.31 -11.25
N ILE A 125 25.62 1.00 -11.64
CA ILE A 125 24.43 1.13 -10.78
C ILE A 125 23.71 -0.21 -10.63
N VAL A 126 23.13 -0.42 -9.45
CA VAL A 126 22.27 -1.56 -9.12
C VAL A 126 20.85 -1.05 -8.90
N THR A 127 19.86 -1.71 -9.51
CA THR A 127 18.44 -1.44 -9.30
C THR A 127 17.70 -2.71 -8.99
N THR A 128 16.67 -2.68 -8.15
CA THR A 128 15.87 -3.86 -7.81
C THR A 128 14.41 -3.64 -8.14
N GLU A 129 13.85 -4.55 -8.95
CA GLU A 129 12.43 -4.69 -9.17
C GLU A 129 11.85 -5.58 -8.06
N ALA A 130 11.04 -4.96 -7.20
CA ALA A 130 10.39 -5.66 -6.10
C ALA A 130 9.19 -6.47 -6.60
N GLY A 131 9.04 -7.68 -6.07
CA GLY A 131 7.82 -8.45 -6.21
C GLY A 131 6.78 -7.95 -5.21
N PHE A 132 5.55 -7.69 -5.65
CA PHE A 132 4.49 -7.26 -4.75
C PHE A 132 3.14 -7.91 -5.07
N ASN A 133 2.31 -8.04 -4.04
CA ASN A 133 0.91 -8.39 -4.18
C ASN A 133 0.05 -7.28 -3.58
N PHE A 134 -0.58 -6.51 -4.45
CA PHE A 134 -1.45 -5.41 -4.07
C PHE A 134 -2.87 -5.92 -3.83
N THR A 135 -3.46 -5.57 -2.68
CA THR A 135 -4.84 -5.94 -2.33
C THR A 135 -5.55 -4.78 -1.62
N MET A 136 -6.87 -4.90 -1.40
CA MET A 136 -7.61 -3.94 -0.56
C MET A 136 -7.33 -4.08 0.95
N GLY A 137 -6.66 -5.17 1.36
CA GLY A 137 -6.24 -5.39 2.73
C GLY A 137 -4.74 -5.14 2.89
N PRO A 138 -3.96 -6.15 3.34
CA PRO A 138 -2.52 -6.01 3.41
C PRO A 138 -1.86 -6.12 2.03
N THR A 139 -0.90 -5.25 1.79
CA THR A 139 0.04 -5.39 0.68
C THR A 139 1.29 -6.08 1.20
N ILE A 140 1.75 -7.10 0.48
CA ILE A 140 3.02 -7.75 0.76
C ILE A 140 4.00 -7.38 -0.34
N PHE A 141 5.25 -7.14 0.05
CA PHE A 141 6.31 -6.87 -0.92
C PHE A 141 7.60 -7.57 -0.52
N THR A 142 8.38 -7.93 -1.54
CA THR A 142 9.66 -8.58 -1.36
C THR A 142 10.67 -8.09 -2.40
N ALA A 143 11.92 -8.01 -1.98
CA ALA A 143 13.04 -7.66 -2.82
C ALA A 143 14.21 -8.59 -2.50
N ILE A 144 14.87 -9.07 -3.54
CA ILE A 144 16.10 -9.86 -3.42
C ILE A 144 17.32 -8.97 -3.60
N SER A 145 18.42 -9.32 -2.96
CA SER A 145 19.73 -8.72 -3.15
C SER A 145 20.80 -9.79 -3.28
N GLU A 146 22.00 -9.35 -3.61
CA GLU A 146 23.15 -10.19 -3.93
C GLU A 146 23.49 -11.22 -2.84
N GLY A 147 24.03 -12.36 -3.30
CA GLY A 147 24.31 -13.53 -2.49
C GLY A 147 24.80 -14.68 -3.36
N ASN A 148 25.00 -15.84 -2.75
CA ASN A 148 25.52 -17.03 -3.43
C ASN A 148 24.90 -18.31 -2.84
N SER A 149 25.13 -19.46 -3.47
CA SER A 149 24.56 -20.74 -3.02
C SER A 149 25.13 -21.26 -1.69
N GLN A 150 26.33 -20.83 -1.28
CA GLN A 150 26.96 -21.27 -0.02
C GLN A 150 26.43 -20.49 1.18
N ASP A 151 26.31 -19.17 1.06
CA ASP A 151 25.90 -18.25 2.13
C ASP A 151 24.40 -17.92 2.09
N GLY A 152 23.76 -18.03 0.92
CA GLY A 152 22.39 -17.59 0.66
C GLY A 152 22.31 -16.16 0.12
N TRP A 153 21.08 -15.74 -0.19
CA TRP A 153 20.74 -14.42 -0.71
C TRP A 153 19.97 -13.61 0.32
N VAL A 154 20.16 -12.30 0.31
CA VAL A 154 19.44 -11.40 1.21
C VAL A 154 18.05 -11.16 0.66
N LEU A 155 17.03 -11.70 1.34
CA LEU A 155 15.63 -11.43 1.07
C LEU A 155 15.13 -10.38 2.06
N ARG A 156 14.56 -9.30 1.52
CA ARG A 156 13.77 -8.34 2.28
C ARG A 156 12.30 -8.68 2.04
N ALA A 157 11.57 -9.03 3.08
CA ALA A 157 10.15 -9.32 3.04
C ALA A 157 9.40 -8.37 3.97
N ASN A 158 8.21 -7.95 3.57
CA ASN A 158 7.49 -6.93 4.32
C ASN A 158 5.98 -7.12 4.19
N TYR A 159 5.31 -6.66 5.23
CA TYR A 159 3.89 -6.66 5.41
C TYR A 159 3.42 -5.24 5.69
N HIS A 160 2.64 -4.68 4.77
CA HIS A 160 2.12 -3.32 4.82
C HIS A 160 0.60 -3.34 4.94
N PRO A 161 0.03 -3.22 6.15
CA PRO A 161 -1.41 -3.24 6.35
C PRO A 161 -2.04 -1.94 5.83
N PHE A 162 -3.05 -2.07 4.96
CA PHE A 162 -3.90 -0.96 4.52
C PHE A 162 -3.17 0.23 3.87
N VAL A 163 -1.99 0.02 3.27
CA VAL A 163 -1.30 1.05 2.46
C VAL A 163 -2.21 1.62 1.36
N THR A 164 -3.11 0.79 0.82
CA THR A 164 -4.12 1.18 -0.17
C THR A 164 -5.04 2.30 0.33
N TRP A 165 -5.31 2.37 1.64
CA TRP A 165 -6.18 3.40 2.22
C TRP A 165 -5.52 4.79 2.20
N ILE A 166 -4.19 4.86 2.29
CA ILE A 166 -3.44 6.11 2.13
C ILE A 166 -3.70 6.68 0.74
N TRP A 167 -3.55 5.84 -0.29
CA TRP A 167 -3.80 6.25 -1.67
C TRP A 167 -5.27 6.57 -1.94
N LEU A 168 -6.20 5.79 -1.39
CA LEU A 168 -7.63 6.04 -1.51
C LEU A 168 -8.05 7.37 -0.87
N GLY A 169 -7.53 7.65 0.34
CA GLY A 169 -7.78 8.92 1.02
C GLY A 169 -7.23 10.12 0.25
N ALA A 170 -6.01 10.00 -0.30
CA ALA A 170 -5.42 11.02 -1.17
C ALA A 170 -6.26 11.25 -2.44
N LEU A 171 -6.75 10.18 -3.06
CA LEU A 171 -7.64 10.26 -4.22
C LEU A 171 -8.95 10.97 -3.88
N PHE A 172 -9.56 10.69 -2.72
CA PHE A 172 -10.77 11.39 -2.28
C PHE A 172 -10.51 12.88 -2.04
N MET A 173 -9.42 13.24 -1.35
CA MET A 173 -9.07 14.65 -1.16
C MET A 173 -8.85 15.38 -2.49
N SER A 174 -8.17 14.75 -3.45
CA SER A 174 -7.99 15.29 -4.80
C SER A 174 -9.33 15.48 -5.52
N LEU A 175 -10.21 14.47 -5.51
CA LEU A 175 -11.54 14.54 -6.10
C LEU A 175 -12.40 15.65 -5.48
N ALA A 176 -12.30 15.87 -4.17
CA ALA A 176 -12.97 16.97 -3.50
C ALA A 176 -12.49 18.34 -3.99
N GLY A 177 -11.19 18.48 -4.24
CA GLY A 177 -10.61 19.67 -4.88
C GLY A 177 -11.21 19.93 -6.27
N PHE A 178 -11.30 18.90 -7.10
CA PHE A 178 -11.96 19.01 -8.41
C PHE A 178 -13.44 19.41 -8.28
N ILE A 179 -14.20 18.77 -7.38
CA ILE A 179 -15.60 19.13 -7.13
C ILE A 179 -15.74 20.60 -6.73
N SER A 180 -14.81 21.12 -5.92
CA SER A 180 -14.81 22.52 -5.51
C SER A 180 -14.56 23.49 -6.67
N LEU A 181 -13.71 23.13 -7.65
CA LEU A 181 -13.42 23.97 -8.81
C LEU A 181 -14.64 24.07 -9.76
N PHE A 182 -15.44 23.02 -9.87
CA PHE A 182 -16.62 22.99 -10.74
C PHE A 182 -17.90 23.50 -10.05
N ASP A 183 -17.84 23.92 -8.78
CA ASP A 183 -18.97 24.55 -8.10
C ASP A 183 -19.15 25.99 -8.59
N LYS A 184 -20.06 26.18 -9.55
CA LYS A 184 -20.47 27.49 -10.09
C LYS A 184 -20.98 28.48 -9.04
N SER A 185 -21.24 28.06 -7.80
CA SER A 185 -21.58 28.96 -6.69
C SER A 185 -20.43 29.87 -6.27
N TYR A 186 -19.17 29.52 -6.57
CA TYR A 186 -18.00 30.34 -6.23
C TYR A 186 -17.87 31.59 -7.12
N TYR A 187 -18.42 31.55 -8.34
CA TYR A 187 -18.34 32.64 -9.31
C TYR A 187 -19.43 33.72 -9.15
N ARG A 188 -20.27 33.64 -8.11
CA ARG A 188 -21.44 34.51 -7.90
C ARG A 188 -21.38 35.36 -6.62
N SER A 189 -20.23 35.44 -5.95
CA SER A 189 -19.98 36.33 -4.81
C SER A 189 -19.08 37.50 -5.20
#